data_AF-A0A4P7D5K2-F1
#
_entry.id   AF-A0A4P7D5K2-F1
#
_cell.length_a   1.000
_cell.length_b   1.000
_cell.length_c   1.000
_cell.angle_alpha   90.00
_cell.angle_beta   90.00
_cell.angle_gamma   90.00
#
_symmetry.space_group_name_H-M   'P 1'
#
loop_
_entity.id
_entity.type
_entity.pdbx_description
1 polymer ?
#
loop_
_entity_poly.entity_id
_entity_poly.type
_entity_poly.pdbx_seq_one_letter_code
_entity_poly.pdbx_strand_id
1 'polypeptide(L)'
;MARQHHRDNVRSANNHRAEATLVTLTIQICGLLHEGALDSRCAAKLVRRLRKEAEIVSEAGRITKSGQKDLLHAFNAVDVVLHSHDAGLLVAANAALRSTAGAPGTLAST
;
A
#
# COMPACT_ATOMS: atom_id res chain seq x y z
N MET A 1 20.17 33.95 19.27
CA MET A 1 18.76 33.54 19.10
C MET A 1 18.34 33.27 17.64
N ALA A 2 18.76 34.05 16.64
CA ALA A 2 18.36 33.84 15.23
C ALA A 2 18.74 32.49 14.60
N ARG A 3 19.92 31.93 14.94
CA ARG A 3 20.40 30.64 14.43
C ARG A 3 19.60 29.43 14.94
N GLN A 4 18.94 29.56 16.09
CA GLN A 4 18.13 28.48 16.66
C GLN A 4 16.75 28.44 15.96
N HIS A 5 16.08 29.58 15.83
CA HIS A 5 14.82 29.69 15.08
C HIS A 5 14.92 29.21 13.63
N HIS A 6 16.02 29.51 12.94
CA HIS A 6 16.23 29.04 11.56
C HIS A 6 16.35 27.51 11.48
N ARG A 7 17.08 26.88 12.42
CA ARG A 7 17.19 25.41 12.48
C ARG A 7 15.86 24.73 12.78
N ASP A 8 15.08 25.28 13.70
CA ASP A 8 13.78 24.73 14.06
C ASP A 8 12.78 24.83 12.91
N ASN A 9 12.82 25.93 12.14
CA ASN A 9 12.00 26.11 10.94
C ASN A 9 12.37 25.13 9.81
N VAL A 10 13.67 24.98 9.51
CA VAL A 10 14.16 24.02 8.49
C VAL A 10 13.79 22.59 8.88
N ARG A 11 13.92 22.23 10.16
CA ARG A 11 13.54 20.91 10.66
C ARG A 11 12.04 20.66 10.51
N SER A 12 11.20 21.63 10.87
CA SER A 12 9.74 21.52 10.73
C SER A 12 9.31 21.36 9.27
N ALA A 13 9.90 22.13 8.35
CA ALA A 13 9.62 22.03 6.91
C ALA A 13 10.01 20.67 6.33
N ASN A 14 11.18 20.13 6.72
CA ASN A 14 11.64 18.81 6.27
C ASN A 14 10.74 17.69 6.80
N ASN A 15 10.28 17.80 8.04
CA ASN A 15 9.37 16.85 8.67
C ASN A 15 8.01 16.81 7.96
N HIS A 16 7.42 17.97 7.69
CA HIS A 16 6.17 18.08 6.95
C HIS A 16 6.29 17.51 5.52
N ARG A 17 7.44 17.71 4.88
CA ARG A 17 7.73 17.13 3.55
C ARG A 17 7.82 15.60 3.61
N ALA A 18 8.47 15.03 4.62
CA ALA A 18 8.56 13.58 4.79
C ALA A 18 7.18 12.95 5.00
N GLU A 19 6.37 13.54 5.88
CA GLU A 19 4.98 13.13 6.14
C GLU A 19 4.13 13.15 4.86
N ALA A 20 4.09 14.28 4.15
CA ALA A 20 3.33 14.42 2.91
C ALA A 20 3.80 13.45 1.82
N THR A 21 5.10 13.17 1.75
CA THR A 21 5.66 12.23 0.79
C THR A 21 5.20 10.81 1.08
N LEU A 22 5.22 10.37 2.35
CA LEU A 22 4.76 9.03 2.74
C LEU A 22 3.28 8.82 2.43
N VAL A 23 2.44 9.81 2.72
CA VAL A 23 1.00 9.78 2.37
C VAL A 23 0.83 9.67 0.85
N THR A 24 1.52 10.53 0.09
CA THR A 24 1.43 10.56 -1.38
C THR A 24 1.83 9.22 -2.00
N LEU A 25 2.95 8.64 -1.56
CA LEU A 25 3.42 7.34 -2.05
C LEU A 25 2.43 6.22 -1.75
N THR A 26 1.81 6.25 -0.56
CA THR A 26 0.82 5.25 -0.16
C THR A 26 -0.43 5.33 -1.03
N ILE A 27 -0.91 6.55 -1.31
CA ILE A 27 -2.04 6.79 -2.22
C ILE A 27 -1.72 6.33 -3.65
N GLN A 28 -0.51 6.62 -4.15
CA GLN A 28 -0.08 6.19 -5.47
C GLN A 28 -0.03 4.66 -5.60
N ILE A 29 0.49 3.95 -4.58
CA ILE A 29 0.47 2.49 -4.55
C ILE A 29 -0.96 1.96 -4.56
N CYS A 30 -1.87 2.61 -3.84
CA CYS A 30 -3.29 2.27 -3.82
C CYS A 30 -3.90 2.35 -5.24
N GLY A 31 -3.65 3.46 -5.95
CA GLY A 31 -4.13 3.67 -7.32
C GLY A 31 -3.59 2.61 -8.29
N LEU A 32 -2.28 2.36 -8.25
CA LEU A 32 -1.63 1.37 -9.12
C LEU A 32 -2.13 -0.07 -8.88
N LEU A 33 -2.46 -0.41 -7.63
CA LEU A 33 -3.09 -1.69 -7.29
C LEU A 33 -4.50 -1.79 -7.85
N HIS A 34 -5.29 -0.74 -7.70
CA HIS A 34 -6.67 -0.71 -8.18
C HIS A 34 -6.75 -0.79 -9.71
N GLU A 35 -5.80 -0.16 -10.41
CA GLU A 35 -5.66 -0.24 -11.87
C GLU A 35 -5.10 -1.58 -12.37
N GLY A 36 -4.66 -2.48 -11.47
CA GLY A 36 -4.02 -3.74 -11.83
C GLY A 36 -2.61 -3.55 -12.45
N ALA A 37 -2.06 -2.34 -12.38
CA ALA A 37 -0.72 -2.02 -12.87
C ALA A 37 0.40 -2.50 -11.92
N LEU A 38 0.04 -2.93 -10.71
CA LEU A 38 0.96 -3.40 -9.68
C LEU A 38 0.53 -4.77 -9.13
N ASP A 39 1.45 -5.74 -9.13
CA ASP A 39 1.24 -7.06 -8.52
C ASP A 39 1.05 -6.94 -7.00
N SER A 40 0.10 -7.69 -6.44
CA SER A 40 -0.26 -7.61 -5.02
C SER A 40 0.89 -7.95 -4.07
N ARG A 41 1.81 -8.87 -4.45
CA ARG A 41 3.00 -9.19 -3.65
C ARG A 41 4.00 -8.04 -3.68
N CYS A 42 4.15 -7.38 -4.83
CA CYS A 42 4.99 -6.19 -4.95
C CYS A 42 4.43 -5.06 -4.07
N ALA A 43 3.14 -4.78 -4.17
CA ALA A 43 2.50 -3.74 -3.37
C ALA A 43 2.58 -4.02 -1.86
N ALA A 44 2.32 -5.26 -1.42
CA ALA A 44 2.45 -5.65 -0.02
C ALA A 44 3.87 -5.38 0.52
N LYS A 45 4.91 -5.63 -0.28
CA LYS A 45 6.30 -5.33 0.10
C LYS A 45 6.54 -3.83 0.22
N LEU A 46 6.04 -3.03 -0.74
CA LEU A 46 6.18 -1.58 -0.71
C LEU A 46 5.47 -0.97 0.51
N VAL A 47 4.24 -1.39 0.78
CA VAL A 47 3.47 -0.97 1.96
C VAL A 47 4.20 -1.31 3.25
N ARG A 48 4.74 -2.52 3.38
CA ARG A 48 5.54 -2.91 4.56
C ARG A 48 6.76 -2.00 4.74
N ARG A 49 7.43 -1.60 3.66
CA ARG A 49 8.57 -0.67 3.73
C ARG A 49 8.13 0.73 4.13
N LEU A 50 7.03 1.23 3.58
CA LEU A 50 6.48 2.54 3.93
C LEU A 50 6.02 2.62 5.38
N ARG A 51 5.45 1.54 5.94
CA ARG A 51 5.10 1.47 7.37
C ARG A 51 6.34 1.60 8.26
N LYS A 52 7.42 0.87 7.94
CA LYS A 52 8.70 1.00 8.64
C LYS A 52 9.26 2.42 8.55
N GLU A 53 9.19 3.04 7.37
CA GLU A 53 9.65 4.43 7.22
C GLU A 53 8.79 5.40 8.05
N ALA A 54 7.47 5.20 8.08
CA ALA A 54 6.56 5.98 8.91
C ALA A 54 6.88 5.82 10.41
N GLU A 55 7.20 4.61 10.87
CA GLU A 55 7.67 4.34 12.24
C GLU A 55 8.97 5.11 12.54
N ILE A 56 9.98 5.01 11.66
CA ILE A 56 11.27 5.71 11.82
C ILE A 56 11.08 7.24 11.86
N VAL A 57 10.22 7.78 11.00
CA VAL A 57 9.91 9.22 10.97
C VAL A 57 9.15 9.62 12.23
N SER A 58 8.23 8.78 12.71
CA SER A 58 7.48 9.01 13.96
C SER A 58 8.38 8.99 15.19
N GLU A 59 9.25 7.99 15.33
CA GLU A 59 10.21 7.86 16.44
C GLU A 59 11.18 9.04 16.50
N ALA A 60 11.55 9.59 15.34
CA ALA A 60 12.37 10.79 15.26
C ALA A 60 11.60 12.09 15.62
N GLY A 61 10.32 12.00 16.01
CA GLY A 61 9.47 13.14 16.33
C GLY A 61 9.14 14.01 15.11
N ARG A 62 9.14 13.41 13.91
CA ARG A 62 9.01 14.12 12.63
C ARG A 62 7.62 14.00 11.97
N ILE A 63 6.67 13.33 12.63
CA ILE A 63 5.28 13.23 12.17
C ILE A 63 4.36 14.02 13.10
N THR A 64 3.44 14.77 12.49
CA THR A 64 2.36 15.45 13.22
C THR A 64 1.22 14.47 13.53
N LYS A 65 0.36 14.79 14.50
CA LYS A 65 -0.82 13.96 14.81
C LYS A 65 -1.78 13.84 13.61
N SER A 66 -1.94 14.90 12.83
CA SER A 66 -2.71 14.89 11.58
C SER A 66 -2.07 13.96 10.55
N GLY A 67 -0.75 14.06 10.37
CA GLY A 67 0.01 13.17 9.50
C GLY A 67 -0.11 11.70 9.84
N GLN A 68 -0.07 11.37 11.13
CA GLN A 68 -0.24 10.00 11.59
C GLN A 68 -1.63 9.47 11.24
N LYS A 69 -2.67 10.30 11.37
CA LYS A 69 -4.04 9.96 10.99
C LYS A 69 -4.17 9.75 9.48
N ASP A 70 -3.58 10.64 8.69
CA ASP A 70 -3.62 10.58 7.22
C ASP A 70 -2.87 9.34 6.70
N LEU A 71 -1.71 9.03 7.29
CA LEU A 71 -0.95 7.82 7.00
C LEU A 71 -1.74 6.56 7.35
N LEU A 72 -2.36 6.52 8.53
CA LEU A 72 -3.19 5.39 8.94
C LEU A 72 -4.36 5.19 7.97
N HIS A 73 -5.04 6.27 7.57
CA HIS A 73 -6.11 6.21 6.60
C HIS A 73 -5.64 5.70 5.23
N ALA A 74 -4.50 6.21 4.74
CA ALA A 74 -3.91 5.77 3.48
C ALA A 74 -3.50 4.30 3.52
N PHE A 75 -2.90 3.83 4.61
CA PHE A 75 -2.53 2.42 4.78
C PHE A 75 -3.73 1.50 4.85
N ASN A 76 -4.79 1.88 5.57
CA ASN A 76 -6.03 1.10 5.63
C ASN A 76 -6.69 0.99 4.25
N ALA A 77 -6.67 2.08 3.47
CA ALA A 77 -7.20 2.06 2.10
C ALA A 77 -6.45 1.05 1.22
N VAL A 78 -5.12 1.01 1.30
CA VAL A 78 -4.32 0.03 0.55
C VAL A 78 -4.61 -1.40 1.00
N ASP A 79 -4.76 -1.65 2.30
CA ASP A 79 -5.07 -3.00 2.81
C ASP A 79 -6.42 -3.52 2.27
N VAL A 80 -7.44 -2.64 2.19
CA VAL A 80 -8.75 -2.98 1.63
C VAL A 80 -8.64 -3.33 0.14
N VAL A 81 -7.90 -2.52 -0.64
CA VAL A 81 -7.70 -2.77 -2.08
C VAL A 81 -6.91 -4.06 -2.30
N LEU A 82 -5.85 -4.29 -1.52
CA LEU A 82 -5.03 -5.48 -1.63
C LEU A 82 -5.83 -6.75 -1.32
N HIS A 83 -6.64 -6.73 -0.26
CA HIS A 83 -7.52 -7.85 0.08
C HIS A 83 -8.56 -8.11 -1.02
N SER A 84 -9.17 -7.05 -1.55
CA SER A 84 -10.17 -7.16 -2.62
C SER A 84 -9.55 -7.70 -3.92
N HIS A 85 -8.35 -7.24 -4.27
CA HIS A 85 -7.61 -7.71 -5.43
C HIS A 85 -7.24 -9.20 -5.29
N ASP A 86 -6.69 -9.62 -4.15
CA ASP A 86 -6.34 -11.02 -3.89
C ASP A 86 -7.58 -11.92 -3.90
N ALA A 87 -8.70 -11.47 -3.34
CA ALA A 87 -9.98 -12.19 -3.43
C ALA A 87 -10.46 -12.32 -4.89
N GLY A 88 -10.33 -11.25 -5.68
CA GLY A 88 -10.65 -11.27 -7.11
C GLY A 88 -9.81 -12.30 -7.90
N LEU A 89 -8.51 -12.36 -7.63
CA LEU A 89 -7.62 -13.37 -8.22
C LEU A 89 -8.05 -14.80 -7.87
N LEU A 90 -8.44 -15.04 -6.62
CA LEU A 90 -8.92 -16.36 -6.18
C LEU A 90 -10.25 -16.74 -6.85
N VAL A 91 -11.17 -15.79 -7.02
CA VAL A 91 -12.44 -16.02 -7.73
C VAL A 91 -12.17 -16.36 -9.20
N ALA A 92 -11.29 -15.60 -9.86
CA ALA A 92 -10.92 -15.85 -11.25
C ALA A 92 -10.25 -17.22 -11.43
N ALA A 93 -9.32 -17.59 -10.54
CA ALA A 93 -8.67 -18.89 -10.56
C ALA A 93 -9.69 -20.04 -10.36
N ASN A 94 -10.61 -19.90 -9.41
CA ASN A 94 -11.67 -20.90 -9.19
C ASN A 94 -12.60 -21.04 -10.39
N ALA A 95 -12.97 -19.93 -11.04
CA ALA A 95 -13.79 -19.96 -12.25
C ALA A 95 -13.07 -20.69 -13.39
N ALA A 96 -11.78 -20.42 -13.58
CA ALA A 96 -10.96 -21.10 -14.59
C ALA A 96 -10.88 -22.63 -14.34
N LEU A 97 -10.64 -23.06 -13.10
CA LEU A 97 -10.59 -24.48 -12.75
C LEU A 97 -11.91 -25.23 -13.02
N ARG A 98 -13.05 -24.58 -12.75
CA ARG A 98 -14.38 -25.16 -13.05
C ARG A 98 -14.63 -25.21 -14.56
N SER A 99 -14.19 -24.19 -15.30
CA SER A 99 -14.28 -24.18 -16.76
C SER A 99 -13.43 -25.28 -17.40
N THR A 100 -12.27 -25.62 -16.81
CA THR A 100 -11.40 -26.69 -17.32
C THR A 100 -11.91 -28.08 -16.94
N ALA A 101 -12.51 -28.22 -15.76
CA ALA A 101 -13.14 -29.47 -15.31
C ALA A 101 -14.45 -29.80 -16.05
N GLY A 102 -15.02 -28.83 -16.78
CA GLY A 102 -16.21 -28.99 -17.62
C GLY A 102 -15.94 -29.53 -19.03
N ALA A 103 -14.69 -29.83 -19.41
CA ALA A 103 -14.39 -30.54 -20.66
C ALA A 103 -14.39 -32.06 -20.40
N PRO A 104 -15.42 -32.81 -20.85
CA PRO A 104 -15.44 -34.26 -20.70
C PRO A 104 -14.55 -34.87 -21.79
N GLY A 105 -13.34 -35.27 -21.40
CA GLY A 105 -12.52 -36.26 -22.10
C GLY A 105 -11.86 -37.12 -21.03
N THR A 106 -12.06 -38.43 -20.93
CA THR A 106 -12.26 -39.40 -22.00
C THR A 106 -12.97 -40.63 -21.40
N LEU A 107 -14.20 -40.91 -21.83
CA LEU A 107 -14.76 -42.26 -21.77
C LEU A 107 -14.04 -43.08 -22.85
N ALA A 108 -12.91 -43.69 -22.51
CA ALA A 108 -12.34 -44.79 -23.29
C ALA A 108 -12.77 -46.09 -22.63
N SER A 109 -13.97 -46.53 -22.99
CA SER A 109 -14.45 -47.90 -22.78
C SER A 109 -15.46 -48.21 -23.89
N THR A 110 -14.94 -48.71 -24.99
CA THR A 110 -15.60 -49.61 -25.96
C THR A 110 -14.52 -50.35 -26.71
#